data_AF-A0AAV0JTE7-F1
#
_entry.id   AF-A0AAV0JTE7-F1
#
_cell.length_a   1.000
_cell.length_b   1.000
_cell.length_c   1.000
_cell.angle_alpha   90.00
_cell.angle_beta   90.00
_cell.angle_gamma   90.00
#
_symmetry.space_group_name_H-M   'P 1'
#
loop_
_entity.id
_entity.type
_entity.pdbx_description
1 polymer ?
#
loop_
_entity_poly.entity_id
_entity_poly.type
_entity_poly.pdbx_seq_one_letter_code
_entity_poly.pdbx_strand_id
1 'polypeptide(L)' 'MYPSLSPRMKKVELKVDDVEGIQALYGSNPNFKFNSLLASENSSNSNGVGMMGVRRSSAAWNHFALLVCLSGMLLSCI' A
#
# COMPACT_ATOMS: atom_id res chain seq x y z
N MET A 1 -0.45 15.49 3.94
CA MET A 1 -0.67 16.65 3.05
C MET A 1 -0.88 16.19 1.61
N TYR A 2 -2.03 15.59 1.28
CA TYR A 2 -2.19 14.86 0.01
C TYR A 2 -2.31 15.80 -1.19
N PRO A 3 -1.47 15.65 -2.24
CA PRO A 3 -1.51 16.52 -3.42
C PRO A 3 -2.71 16.26 -4.34
N SER A 4 -3.39 15.11 -4.17
CA SER A 4 -4.59 14.76 -4.94
C SER A 4 -5.65 14.15 -4.04
N LEU A 5 -6.89 14.57 -4.25
CA LEU A 5 -8.08 13.97 -3.66
C LEU A 5 -9.08 13.66 -4.76
N SER A 6 -9.86 12.59 -4.60
CA SER A 6 -10.96 12.31 -5.50
C SER A 6 -12.00 13.45 -5.45
N PRO A 7 -12.71 13.74 -6.54
CA PRO A 7 -13.75 14.75 -6.54
C PRO A 7 -14.75 14.54 -5.39
N ARG A 8 -15.13 15.64 -4.74
CA ARG A 8 -16.07 15.67 -3.60
C ARG A 8 -15.60 14.95 -2.32
N MET A 9 -14.34 14.54 -2.24
CA MET A 9 -13.75 14.00 -1.01
C MET A 9 -13.09 15.12 -0.19
N LYS A 10 -13.33 15.11 1.12
CA LYS A 10 -12.63 15.96 2.10
C LYS A 10 -11.89 15.08 3.10
N LYS A 11 -10.59 15.26 3.22
CA LYS A 11 -9.79 14.61 4.27
C LYS A 11 -9.68 15.57 5.45
N VAL A 12 -10.34 15.24 6.55
CA VAL A 12 -10.32 16.04 7.80
C VAL A 12 -9.36 15.44 8.83
N GLU A 13 -9.12 14.13 8.75
CA GLU A 13 -8.24 13.42 9.67
C GLU A 13 -6.76 13.70 9.37
N LEU A 14 -6.02 13.98 10.44
CA LEU A 14 -4.57 14.12 10.42
C LEU A 14 -3.94 12.73 10.31
N LYS A 15 -2.87 12.62 9.52
CA LYS A 15 -2.00 11.45 9.53
C LYS A 15 -0.77 11.70 10.40
N VAL A 16 -0.03 10.64 10.67
CA VAL A 16 1.24 10.69 11.41
C VAL A 16 2.23 11.63 10.72
N ASP A 17 2.35 11.58 9.39
CA ASP A 17 3.24 12.47 8.61
C ASP A 17 2.87 13.95 8.76
N ASP A 18 1.58 14.26 8.82
CA ASP A 18 1.08 15.62 9.00
C ASP A 18 1.51 16.18 10.38
N VAL A 19 1.46 15.35 11.42
CA VAL A 19 1.81 15.76 12.79
C VAL A 19 3.31 15.87 12.99
N GLU A 20 4.09 14.91 12.50
CA GLU A 20 5.56 14.95 12.58
C GLU A 20 6.13 16.18 11.88
N GLY A 21 5.62 16.51 10.69
CA GLY A 21 6.08 17.67 9.93
C GLY A 21 5.87 18.99 10.68
N ILE A 22 4.71 19.18 11.31
CA ILE A 22 4.42 20.41 12.06
C ILE A 22 5.17 20.46 13.39
N GLN A 23 5.30 19.34 14.11
CA GLN A 23 6.05 19.31 15.36
C GLN A 23 7.56 19.52 15.15
N ALA A 24 8.11 19.15 13.99
CA ALA A 24 9.48 19.47 13.65
C ALA A 24 9.72 20.98 13.51
N LEU A 25 8.69 21.75 13.12
CA LEU A 25 8.79 23.19 12.90
C LEU A 25 8.49 24.01 14.16
N TYR A 26 7.50 23.60 14.95
CA TYR A 26 7.00 24.39 16.07
C TYR A 26 7.24 23.74 17.44
N GLY A 27 7.88 22.57 17.46
CA GLY A 27 8.12 21.77 18.66
C GLY A 27 6.95 20.83 18.99
N SER A 28 7.23 19.90 19.90
CA SER A 28 6.26 18.90 20.34
C SER A 28 5.16 19.53 21.20
N ASN A 29 3.90 19.12 20.96
CA ASN A 29 2.79 19.48 21.83
C ASN A 29 2.76 18.53 23.04
N PRO A 30 2.93 19.03 24.29
CA PRO A 30 2.94 18.18 25.48
C PRO A 30 1.60 17.45 25.74
N ASN A 31 0.51 17.90 25.12
CA ASN A 31 -0.81 17.25 25.20
C ASN A 31 -1.08 16.29 24.04
N PHE A 32 -0.09 16.02 23.19
CA PHE A 32 -0.26 15.12 22.05
C PHE A 32 -0.47 13.68 22.52
N LYS A 33 -1.52 13.04 22.01
CA LYS A 33 -1.85 11.64 22.30
C LYS A 33 -1.77 10.83 21.01
N PHE A 34 -0.81 9.92 20.92
CA PHE A 34 -0.64 9.08 19.73
C PHE A 34 -1.83 8.12 19.51
N ASN A 35 -2.39 7.57 20.58
CA ASN A 35 -3.50 6.62 20.51
C ASN A 35 -4.76 7.18 19.82
N SER A 36 -5.00 8.49 19.88
CA SER A 36 -6.15 9.09 19.18
C SER A 36 -5.98 9.14 17.67
N LEU A 37 -4.73 9.25 17.17
CA LEU A 37 -4.47 9.13 15.73
C LEU A 37 -4.70 7.71 15.23
N LEU A 38 -4.14 6.72 15.94
CA LEU A 38 -4.27 5.31 15.56
C LEU A 38 -5.74 4.84 15.52
N ALA A 39 -6.56 5.31 16.46
CA ALA A 39 -7.99 5.01 16.47
C ALA A 39 -8.72 5.57 15.24
N SER A 40 -8.32 6.76 14.77
CA SER A 40 -8.85 7.39 13.56
C SER A 40 -8.51 6.56 12.32
N GLU A 41 -7.24 6.14 12.19
CA GLU A 41 -6.76 5.38 11.03
C GLU A 41 -7.52 4.06 10.84
N ASN A 42 -7.76 3.31 11.92
CA ASN A 42 -8.52 2.06 11.87
C ASN A 42 -9.98 2.24 11.40
N SER A 43 -10.58 3.40 11.66
CA SER A 43 -11.96 3.70 11.24
C SER A 43 -12.06 4.06 9.75
N SER A 44 -10.99 4.60 9.18
CA SER A 44 -10.95 5.09 7.80
C SER A 44 -10.83 3.98 6.74
N ASN A 45 -10.39 2.78 7.13
CA ASN A 45 -10.10 1.67 6.20
C ASN A 45 -11.35 0.86 5.77
N SER A 46 -12.56 1.18 6.25
CA SER A 46 -13.78 0.42 5.94
C SER A 46 -14.56 0.90 4.71
N ASN A 47 -14.23 2.06 4.12
CA ASN A 47 -15.13 2.75 3.18
C ASN A 47 -14.62 2.84 1.73
N GLY A 48 -13.73 1.93 1.31
CA GLY A 48 -13.11 1.95 -0.02
C GLY A 48 -13.29 0.65 -0.83
N VAL A 49 -14.50 0.08 -0.90
CA VAL A 49 -14.75 -1.07 -1.80
C VAL A 49 -15.25 -0.57 -3.14
N GLY A 50 -14.30 -0.33 -4.04
CA GLY A 50 -14.57 -0.13 -5.45
C GLY A 50 -13.36 -0.55 -6.26
N MET A 51 -13.23 -1.85 -6.57
CA MET A 51 -12.45 -2.33 -7.72
C MET A 51 -12.73 -3.81 -8.03
N MET A 52 -13.42 -4.03 -9.14
CA MET A 52 -13.38 -5.25 -9.95
C MET A 52 -11.95 -5.41 -10.50
N GLY A 53 -11.11 -6.18 -9.82
CA GLY A 53 -9.73 -6.46 -10.23
C GLY A 53 -9.61 -7.85 -10.85
N VAL A 54 -9.49 -7.92 -12.16
CA VAL A 54 -9.16 -9.12 -12.94
C VAL A 54 -7.96 -9.83 -12.30
N ARG A 55 -8.15 -11.07 -11.84
CA ARG A 55 -7.07 -11.96 -11.41
C ARG A 55 -6.18 -12.24 -12.63
N ARG A 56 -5.11 -11.46 -12.84
CA ARG A 56 -4.01 -11.85 -13.71
C ARG A 56 -3.30 -13.03 -13.04
N SER A 57 -3.71 -14.23 -13.41
CA SER A 57 -3.09 -15.48 -13.02
C SER A 57 -1.61 -15.45 -13.39
N SER A 58 -0.76 -15.51 -12.37
CA SER A 58 0.70 -15.68 -12.44
C SER A 58 1.14 -17.01 -13.08
N ALA A 59 0.21 -17.79 -13.64
CA ALA A 59 0.44 -19.12 -14.19
C ALA A 59 1.25 -19.12 -15.49
N ALA A 60 1.26 -18.03 -16.26
CA ALA A 60 1.96 -17.98 -17.56
C ALA A 60 3.49 -18.03 -17.43
N TRP A 61 4.04 -17.50 -16.33
CA TRP A 61 5.50 -17.47 -16.09
C TRP A 61 6.04 -18.84 -15.69
N ASN A 62 5.21 -19.68 -15.04
CA ASN A 62 5.63 -20.99 -14.57
C ASN A 62 5.83 -22.00 -15.71
N HIS A 63 5.07 -21.88 -16.81
CA HIS A 63 5.24 -22.79 -17.96
C HIS A 63 6.52 -22.55 -18.75
N PHE A 64 6.93 -21.28 -18.91
CA PHE A 64 8.15 -20.94 -19.65
C PHE A 64 9.41 -21.42 -18.92
N ALA A 65 9.46 -21.27 -17.60
CA ALA A 65 10.58 -21.72 -16.78
C ALA A 65 10.76 -23.26 -16.82
N LEU A 66 9.66 -24.02 -16.78
CA LEU A 66 9.70 -25.49 -16.87
C LEU A 66 10.23 -26.00 -18.21
N LEU A 67 9.81 -25.37 -19.32
CA LEU A 67 10.24 -25.77 -20.67
C LEU A 67 11.75 -25.54 -20.88
N VAL A 68 12.29 -24.43 -20.36
CA VAL A 68 13.72 -24.11 -20.42
C VAL A 68 14.55 -25.05 -19.54
N CYS A 69 14.08 -25.41 -18.34
CA CYS A 69 14.76 -26.40 -17.50
C CYS A 69 14.78 -27.79 -18.14
N LEU A 70 13.65 -28.26 -18.68
CA LEU A 70 13.56 -29.60 -19.29
C LEU A 70 14.43 -29.71 -20.56
N SER A 71 14.50 -28.67 -21.38
CA SER A 71 15.35 -28.69 -22.58
C SER A 71 16.85 -28.66 -22.24
N GLY A 72 17.25 -27.90 -21.21
CA GLY A 72 18.63 -27.86 -20.73
C GLY A 72 19.11 -29.20 -20.15
N MET A 73 18.24 -29.93 -19.46
CA MET A 73 18.56 -31.25 -18.92
C MET A 73 18.68 -32.32 -20.01
N LEU A 74 17.93 -32.22 -21.11
CA LEU A 74 18.00 -33.17 -22.22
C LEU A 74 19.28 -33.02 -23.07
N LEU A 75 19.79 -31.79 -23.19
CA LEU A 75 21.02 -31.50 -23.94
C LEU A 75 22.30 -31.89 -23.17
N SER A 76 22.19 -32.22 -21.88
CA SER A 76 23.31 -32.62 -21.02
C SER A 76 23.54 -34.13 -20.98
N CYS A 77 22.68 -34.92 -21.63
CA CYS A 77 22.66 -36.39 -21.56
C CYS A 77 22.94 -37.09 -22.91
N ILE A 78 23.42 -36.35 -23.92
CA ILE A 78 23.90 -36.85 -25.23
C ILE A 78 25.33 -36.35 -25.43
#